data_AF-A0A2P2JFQ2-F1
#
_entry.id   AF-A0A2P2JFQ2-F1
#
_cell.length_a   1.000
_cell.length_b   1.000
_cell.length_c   1.000
_cell.angle_alpha   90.00
_cell.angle_beta   90.00
_cell.angle_gamma   90.00
#
_symmetry.space_group_name_H-M   'P 1'
#
loop_
_entity.id
_entity.type
_entity.pdbx_description
1 polymer ?
#
loop_
_entity_poly.entity_id
_entity_poly.type
_entity_poly.pdbx_seq_one_letter_code
_entity_poly.pdbx_strand_id
1 'polypeptide(L)'
;MAKHIMSMDPGKAETEQLKKEYVTFMKGVISAPLNLPGTAYRKALQSRSTILKFIEKKMEERVKKLGGDENLEEDDLLGWALKHSNLSTEQILDLILSLLFAGHETSSVAITLAIYFLQGCPSAIQQLQEEHVEIARTKKQSEETELNWDDYKKMEFTQSVSCLVFLC
;
A
#
# COMPACT_ATOMS: atom_id res chain seq x y z
N MET A 1 -2.30 -1.75 0.80
CA MET A 1 -2.02 -0.36 1.27
C MET A 1 -3.25 0.35 1.81
N ALA A 2 -4.29 0.59 1.00
CA ALA A 2 -5.48 1.36 1.44
C ALA A 2 -6.16 0.80 2.71
N LYS A 3 -6.17 -0.52 2.91
CA LYS A 3 -6.65 -1.17 4.14
C LYS A 3 -5.91 -0.69 5.39
N HIS A 4 -4.57 -0.67 5.39
CA HIS A 4 -3.78 -0.25 6.56
C HIS A 4 -3.75 1.26 6.78
N ILE A 5 -4.08 2.06 5.77
CA ILE A 5 -4.02 3.52 5.86
C ILE A 5 -5.38 4.13 6.24
N MET A 6 -6.48 3.59 5.71
CA MET A 6 -7.84 4.14 5.89
C MET A 6 -8.93 3.07 6.07
N SER A 7 -8.57 1.83 6.43
CA SER A 7 -9.53 0.71 6.59
C SER A 7 -10.39 0.45 5.36
N MET A 8 -9.85 0.67 4.16
CA MET A 8 -10.58 0.48 2.91
C MET A 8 -10.40 -0.94 2.37
N ASP A 9 -11.51 -1.66 2.25
CA ASP A 9 -11.53 -3.02 1.72
C ASP A 9 -11.38 -3.04 0.19
N PRO A 10 -10.63 -4.01 -0.37
CA PRO A 10 -10.53 -4.21 -1.82
C PRO A 10 -11.89 -4.59 -2.43
N GLY A 11 -12.12 -4.16 -3.67
CA GLY A 11 -13.35 -4.49 -4.42
C GLY A 11 -14.60 -3.68 -4.02
N LYS A 12 -14.54 -2.85 -2.97
CA LYS A 12 -15.59 -1.86 -2.68
C LYS A 12 -15.55 -0.72 -3.71
N ALA A 13 -16.73 -0.18 -4.05
CA ALA A 13 -16.85 0.87 -5.06
C ALA A 13 -16.01 2.12 -4.73
N GLU A 14 -15.94 2.51 -3.45
CA GLU A 14 -15.12 3.64 -3.00
C GLU A 14 -13.62 3.41 -3.20
N THR A 15 -13.14 2.18 -2.94
CA THR A 15 -11.74 1.79 -3.13
C THR A 15 -11.35 1.78 -4.60
N GLU A 16 -12.22 1.24 -5.47
CA GLU A 16 -11.98 1.25 -6.90
C GLU A 16 -12.04 2.66 -7.51
N GLN A 17 -12.91 3.53 -6.98
CA GLN A 17 -12.95 4.93 -7.41
C GLN A 17 -11.69 5.69 -6.99
N LEU A 18 -11.23 5.52 -5.74
CA LEU A 18 -9.98 6.08 -5.26
C LEU A 18 -8.79 5.62 -6.12
N LYS A 19 -8.75 4.32 -6.46
CA LYS A 19 -7.73 3.76 -7.34
C LYS A 19 -7.70 4.41 -8.73
N LYS A 20 -8.87 4.69 -9.34
CA LYS A 20 -8.94 5.37 -10.65
C LYS A 20 -8.38 6.80 -10.60
N GLU A 21 -8.74 7.56 -9.57
CA GLU A 21 -8.20 8.91 -9.38
C GLU A 21 -6.69 8.86 -9.13
N TYR A 22 -6.25 7.89 -8.34
CA TYR A 22 -4.85 7.69 -8.01
C TYR A 22 -4.01 7.39 -9.27
N VAL A 23 -4.46 6.53 -10.19
CA VAL A 23 -3.76 6.30 -11.47
C VAL A 23 -3.62 7.59 -12.30
N THR A 24 -4.64 8.45 -12.28
CA THR A 24 -4.59 9.73 -13.00
C THR A 24 -3.63 10.71 -12.34
N PHE A 25 -3.63 10.76 -11.01
CA PHE A 25 -2.67 11.53 -10.22
C PHE A 25 -1.22 11.10 -10.52
N MET A 26 -0.95 9.80 -10.50
CA MET A 26 0.37 9.22 -10.78
C MET A 26 0.92 9.62 -12.14
N LYS A 27 0.09 9.57 -13.18
CA LYS A 27 0.49 9.99 -14.53
C LYS A 27 0.97 11.43 -14.58
N GLY A 28 0.45 12.31 -13.72
CA GLY A 28 0.91 13.69 -13.65
C GLY A 28 2.20 13.87 -12.86
N VAL A 29 2.44 13.07 -11.82
CA VAL A 29 3.69 13.10 -11.02
C VAL A 29 4.91 12.81 -11.91
N ILE A 30 4.79 11.85 -12.83
CA ILE A 30 5.87 11.47 -13.76
C ILE A 30 5.89 12.30 -15.06
N SER A 31 5.03 13.32 -15.19
CA SER A 31 4.91 14.13 -16.41
C SER A 31 5.59 15.48 -16.30
N ALA A 32 5.78 16.15 -17.44
CA ALA A 32 6.25 17.54 -17.46
C ALA A 32 5.27 18.46 -16.68
N PRO A 33 5.77 19.37 -15.82
CA PRO A 33 4.95 20.19 -14.92
C PRO A 33 4.27 21.36 -15.65
N LEU A 34 3.44 21.05 -16.65
CA LEU A 34 2.74 22.04 -17.48
C LEU A 34 1.26 22.09 -17.14
N ASN A 35 0.80 23.19 -16.51
CA ASN A 35 -0.61 23.38 -16.13
C ASN A 35 -1.47 23.93 -17.29
N LEU A 36 -1.54 23.19 -18.40
CA LEU A 36 -2.35 23.54 -19.57
C LEU A 36 -3.55 22.59 -19.72
N PRO A 37 -4.67 23.03 -20.32
CA PRO A 37 -5.79 22.16 -20.62
C PRO A 37 -5.36 20.90 -21.39
N GLY A 38 -5.80 19.74 -20.93
CA GLY A 38 -5.51 18.44 -21.55
C GLY A 38 -4.22 17.74 -21.09
N THR A 39 -3.29 18.43 -20.41
CA THR A 39 -2.04 17.82 -19.94
C THR A 39 -2.27 16.83 -18.79
N ALA A 40 -1.34 15.87 -18.66
CA ALA A 40 -1.33 14.94 -17.53
C ALA A 40 -1.17 15.66 -16.18
N TYR A 41 -0.29 16.67 -16.12
CA TYR A 41 -0.09 17.47 -14.90
C TYR A 41 -1.36 18.19 -14.44
N ARG A 42 -2.11 18.84 -15.35
CA ARG A 42 -3.38 19.50 -14.98
C ARG A 42 -4.42 18.49 -14.49
N LYS A 43 -4.53 17.33 -15.14
CA LYS A 43 -5.43 16.25 -14.70
C LYS A 43 -5.04 15.73 -13.32
N ALA A 44 -3.75 15.57 -13.03
CA ALA A 44 -3.29 15.15 -11.73
C ALA A 44 -3.58 16.15 -10.61
N LEU A 45 -3.51 17.47 -10.87
CA LEU A 45 -3.94 18.47 -9.88
C LEU A 45 -5.43 18.35 -9.55
N GLN A 46 -6.27 18.02 -10.54
CA GLN A 46 -7.70 17.75 -10.34
C GLN A 46 -7.91 16.47 -9.53
N SER A 47 -7.26 15.37 -9.91
CA SER A 47 -7.33 14.11 -9.16
C SER A 47 -6.79 14.25 -7.74
N ARG A 48 -5.72 15.03 -7.51
CA ARG A 48 -5.23 15.37 -6.16
C ARG A 48 -6.34 16.02 -5.33
N SER A 49 -7.03 17.02 -5.87
CA SER A 49 -8.14 17.68 -5.17
C SER A 49 -9.28 16.70 -4.85
N THR A 50 -9.62 15.81 -5.79
CA THR A 50 -10.63 14.76 -5.57
C THR A 50 -10.22 13.78 -4.47
N ILE A 51 -8.96 13.33 -4.48
CA ILE A 51 -8.43 12.40 -3.48
C ILE A 51 -8.39 13.06 -2.10
N LEU A 52 -7.90 14.29 -1.99
CA LEU A 52 -7.84 15.00 -0.70
C LEU A 52 -9.24 15.17 -0.09
N LYS A 53 -10.25 15.54 -0.89
CA LYS A 53 -11.65 15.60 -0.43
C LYS A 53 -12.18 14.25 0.03
N PHE A 54 -11.79 13.17 -0.64
CA PHE A 54 -12.17 11.82 -0.25
C PHE A 54 -11.55 11.45 1.11
N ILE A 55 -10.25 11.71 1.31
CA ILE A 55 -9.55 11.44 2.57
C ILE A 55 -10.15 12.31 3.69
N GLU A 56 -10.42 13.58 3.42
CA GLU A 56 -11.03 14.52 4.37
C GLU A 56 -12.41 14.01 4.82
N LYS A 57 -13.24 13.53 3.90
CA LYS A 57 -14.52 12.91 4.24
C LYS A 57 -14.34 11.69 5.15
N LYS A 58 -13.38 10.80 4.87
CA LYS A 58 -13.08 9.64 5.74
C LYS A 58 -12.60 10.06 7.12
N MET A 59 -11.81 11.12 7.18
CA MET A 59 -11.33 11.72 8.42
C MET A 59 -12.50 12.27 9.25
N GLU A 60 -13.40 13.05 8.64
CA GLU A 60 -14.61 13.56 9.31
C GLU A 60 -15.52 12.43 9.82
N GLU A 61 -15.71 11.37 9.02
CA GLU A 61 -16.46 10.18 9.44
C GLU A 61 -15.84 9.53 10.68
N ARG A 62 -14.50 9.49 10.77
CA ARG A 62 -13.77 8.97 11.93
C ARG A 62 -13.91 9.88 13.15
N VAL A 63 -13.78 11.20 12.97
CA VAL A 63 -13.97 12.21 14.04
C VAL A 63 -15.39 12.18 14.60
N LYS A 64 -16.42 12.03 13.76
CA LYS A 64 -17.80 11.89 14.22
C LYS A 64 -18.02 10.62 15.03
N LYS A 65 -17.34 9.52 14.70
CA LYS A 65 -17.36 8.29 15.50
C LYS A 65 -16.60 8.44 16.83
N LEU A 66 -15.52 9.24 16.86
CA LEU A 66 -14.75 9.55 18.08
C LEU A 66 -15.56 10.32 19.12
N GLY A 67 -16.53 11.14 18.71
CA GLY A 67 -17.38 11.93 19.62
C GLY A 67 -18.32 11.14 20.53
N GLY A 68 -18.21 9.81 20.63
CA GLY A 68 -19.09 8.97 21.45
C GLY A 68 -18.47 7.68 22.01
N ASP A 69 -17.24 7.29 21.66
CA ASP A 69 -16.62 6.06 22.17
C ASP A 69 -15.08 6.19 22.18
N GLU A 70 -14.46 6.02 23.35
CA GLU A 70 -12.99 6.05 23.54
C GLU A 70 -12.31 4.78 23.01
N ASN A 71 -13.07 3.74 22.66
CA ASN A 71 -12.58 2.43 22.21
C ASN A 71 -12.38 2.29 20.70
N LEU A 72 -12.21 3.39 19.95
CA LEU A 72 -11.94 3.26 18.52
C LEU A 72 -10.63 2.50 18.28
N GLU A 73 -10.78 1.35 17.66
CA GLU A 73 -9.68 0.50 17.24
C GLU A 73 -8.73 1.29 16.32
N GLU A 74 -7.46 1.34 16.72
CA GLU A 74 -6.35 2.02 16.05
C GLU A 74 -5.83 1.20 14.86
N ASP A 75 -6.75 0.59 14.11
CA ASP A 75 -6.43 -0.43 13.11
C ASP A 75 -5.83 0.15 11.82
N ASP A 76 -5.83 1.49 11.69
CA ASP A 76 -5.27 2.19 10.55
C ASP A 76 -4.51 3.46 10.91
N LEU A 77 -3.64 3.88 9.98
CA LEU A 77 -2.81 5.06 10.13
C LEU A 77 -3.62 6.35 10.32
N LEU A 78 -4.77 6.48 9.64
CA LEU A 78 -5.62 7.66 9.77
C LEU A 78 -6.14 7.82 11.21
N GLY A 79 -6.63 6.73 11.82
CA GLY A 79 -7.06 6.72 13.21
C GLY A 79 -5.90 7.03 14.16
N TRP A 80 -4.75 6.42 13.94
CA TRP A 80 -3.54 6.67 14.74
C TRP A 80 -3.09 8.14 14.67
N ALA A 81 -3.04 8.71 13.46
CA ALA A 81 -2.62 10.11 13.25
C ALA A 81 -3.59 11.10 13.91
N LEU A 82 -4.91 10.84 13.88
CA LEU A 82 -5.90 11.69 14.53
C LEU A 82 -5.79 11.70 16.06
N LYS A 83 -5.37 10.58 16.68
CA LYS A 83 -5.31 10.43 18.12
C LYS A 83 -3.95 10.81 18.72
N HIS A 84 -2.86 10.48 18.02
CA HIS A 84 -1.51 10.50 18.58
C HIS A 84 -0.60 11.57 17.97
N SER A 85 -1.07 12.30 16.95
CA SER A 85 -0.28 13.35 16.31
C SER A 85 -0.85 14.75 16.57
N ASN A 86 0.04 15.75 16.57
CA ASN A 86 -0.34 17.17 16.59
C ASN A 86 -0.38 17.76 15.17
N LEU A 87 -0.61 16.93 14.16
CA LEU A 87 -0.66 17.36 12.76
C LEU A 87 -1.96 18.12 12.50
N SER A 88 -1.86 19.20 11.73
CA SER A 88 -3.03 19.86 11.16
C SER A 88 -3.75 18.94 10.17
N THR A 89 -5.02 19.22 9.89
CA THR A 89 -5.80 18.50 8.87
C THR A 89 -5.04 18.40 7.55
N GLU A 90 -4.51 19.51 7.04
CA GLU A 90 -3.77 19.53 5.77
C GLU A 90 -2.55 18.59 5.79
N GLN A 91 -1.82 18.56 6.90
CA GLN A 91 -0.67 17.67 7.07
C GLN A 91 -1.09 16.20 7.13
N ILE A 92 -2.21 15.86 7.78
CA ILE A 92 -2.74 14.50 7.79
C ILE A 92 -3.15 14.08 6.37
N LEU A 93 -3.85 14.95 5.64
CA LEU A 93 -4.27 14.65 4.26
C LEU A 93 -3.07 14.37 3.34
N ASP A 94 -2.04 15.21 3.41
CA ASP A 94 -0.81 15.03 2.63
C ASP A 94 0.01 13.82 3.11
N LEU A 95 0.03 13.50 4.41
CA LEU A 95 0.65 12.28 4.94
C LEU A 95 -0.02 11.02 4.38
N ILE A 96 -1.35 10.97 4.41
CA ILE A 96 -2.13 9.83 3.92
C ILE A 96 -1.95 9.67 2.41
N LEU A 97 -2.03 10.76 1.65
CA LEU A 97 -1.80 10.75 0.20
C LEU A 97 -0.38 10.30 -0.15
N SER A 98 0.64 10.83 0.55
CA SER A 98 2.04 10.50 0.28
C SER A 98 2.39 9.05 0.64
N LEU A 99 1.79 8.47 1.69
CA LEU A 99 2.04 7.07 2.04
C LEU A 99 1.31 6.10 1.14
N LEU A 100 0.08 6.42 0.70
CA LEU A 100 -0.58 5.69 -0.39
C LEU A 100 0.30 5.68 -1.63
N PHE A 101 0.96 6.80 -1.92
CA PHE A 101 1.92 6.91 -3.01
C PHE A 101 3.12 6.00 -2.82
N ALA A 102 3.83 6.20 -1.70
CA ALA A 102 5.11 5.60 -1.44
C ALA A 102 5.06 4.07 -1.52
N GLY A 103 4.06 3.44 -0.91
CA GLY A 103 4.04 1.98 -0.85
C GLY A 103 3.23 1.29 -1.94
N HIS A 104 2.43 2.02 -2.75
CA HIS A 104 1.80 1.44 -3.94
C HIS A 104 2.82 1.30 -5.07
N GLU A 105 3.50 2.38 -5.44
CA GLU A 105 4.39 2.38 -6.61
C GLU A 105 5.62 1.52 -6.40
N THR A 106 6.32 1.69 -5.26
CA THR A 106 7.58 0.98 -5.01
C THR A 106 7.37 -0.53 -4.90
N SER A 107 6.42 -0.97 -4.08
CA SER A 107 6.16 -2.40 -3.85
C SER A 107 5.61 -3.08 -5.11
N SER A 108 4.72 -2.42 -5.86
CA SER A 108 4.16 -3.02 -7.08
C SER A 108 5.23 -3.20 -8.17
N VAL A 109 6.13 -2.21 -8.32
CA VAL A 109 7.28 -2.31 -9.23
C VAL A 109 8.23 -3.42 -8.77
N ALA A 110 8.59 -3.47 -7.48
CA ALA A 110 9.47 -4.52 -6.95
C ALA A 110 8.89 -5.93 -7.19
N ILE A 111 7.61 -6.16 -6.90
CA ILE A 111 6.96 -7.46 -7.16
C ILE A 111 6.95 -7.76 -8.67
N THR A 112 6.68 -6.77 -9.51
CA THR A 112 6.70 -6.94 -10.98
C THR A 112 8.08 -7.32 -11.49
N LEU A 113 9.13 -6.66 -10.99
CA LEU A 113 10.53 -6.97 -11.32
C LEU A 113 10.93 -8.36 -10.81
N ALA A 114 10.51 -8.75 -9.62
CA ALA A 114 10.72 -10.10 -9.10
C ALA A 114 10.14 -11.15 -10.05
N ILE A 115 8.89 -10.99 -10.49
CA ILE A 115 8.26 -11.89 -11.47
C ILE A 115 9.04 -11.89 -12.79
N TYR A 116 9.43 -10.71 -13.28
CA TYR A 116 10.16 -10.54 -14.53
C TYR A 116 11.56 -11.17 -14.52
N PHE A 117 12.30 -11.10 -13.41
CA PHE A 117 13.62 -11.71 -13.30
C PHE A 117 13.53 -13.21 -13.03
N LEU A 118 12.58 -13.64 -12.21
CA LEU A 118 12.41 -15.06 -11.86
C LEU A 118 12.08 -15.93 -13.07
N GLN A 119 11.28 -15.44 -14.02
CA GLN A 119 11.00 -16.20 -15.26
C GLN A 119 12.28 -16.55 -16.05
N GLY A 120 13.34 -15.75 -15.91
CA GLY A 120 14.64 -15.99 -16.56
C GLY A 120 15.59 -16.88 -15.76
N CYS A 121 15.25 -17.24 -14.52
CA CYS A 121 16.10 -18.01 -13.62
C CYS A 121 15.34 -19.21 -13.00
N PRO A 122 15.16 -20.32 -13.75
CA PRO A 122 14.45 -21.50 -13.26
C PRO A 122 15.06 -22.10 -11.98
N SER A 123 16.39 -22.03 -11.83
CA SER A 123 17.08 -22.50 -10.62
C SER A 123 16.65 -21.71 -9.38
N ALA A 124 16.46 -20.40 -9.48
CA ALA A 124 15.98 -19.59 -8.37
C ALA A 124 14.51 -19.91 -8.05
N ILE A 125 13.67 -20.13 -9.06
CA ILE A 125 12.29 -20.59 -8.84
C ILE A 125 12.27 -21.92 -8.08
N GLN A 126 13.09 -22.88 -8.49
CA GLN A 126 13.14 -24.19 -7.82
C GLN A 126 13.55 -24.04 -6.35
N GLN A 127 14.60 -23.27 -6.06
CA GLN A 127 15.05 -23.05 -4.69
C GLN A 127 14.01 -22.31 -3.84
N LEU A 128 13.30 -21.31 -4.38
CA LEU A 128 12.17 -20.66 -3.71
C LEU A 128 11.02 -21.64 -3.43
N GLN A 129 10.73 -22.54 -4.36
CA GLN A 129 9.71 -23.56 -4.17
C GLN A 129 10.10 -24.53 -3.05
N GLU A 130 11.34 -25.00 -3.02
CA GLU A 130 11.86 -25.87 -1.96
C GLU A 130 11.74 -25.18 -0.58
N GLU A 131 12.19 -23.93 -0.46
CA GLU A 131 12.06 -23.11 0.75
C GLU A 131 10.60 -22.98 1.22
N HIS A 132 9.70 -22.55 0.35
CA HIS A 132 8.30 -22.32 0.74
C HIS A 132 7.51 -23.61 0.97
N VAL A 133 7.84 -24.71 0.29
CA VAL A 133 7.23 -26.02 0.54
C VAL A 133 7.62 -26.55 1.91
N GLU A 134 8.87 -26.37 2.33
CA GLU A 134 9.32 -26.75 3.67
C GLU A 134 8.58 -25.95 4.76
N ILE A 135 8.53 -24.62 4.63
CA ILE A 135 7.80 -23.75 5.56
C ILE A 135 6.31 -24.16 5.65
N ALA A 136 5.66 -24.36 4.51
CA ALA A 136 4.26 -24.78 4.46
C ALA A 136 4.04 -26.17 5.08
N ARG A 137 4.99 -27.09 4.95
CA ARG A 137 4.93 -28.42 5.56
C ARG A 137 5.00 -28.34 7.08
N THR A 138 5.91 -27.54 7.61
CA THR A 138 6.03 -27.33 9.06
C THR A 138 4.75 -26.70 9.63
N LYS A 139 4.17 -25.70 8.96
CA LYS A 139 2.90 -25.10 9.38
C LYS A 139 1.74 -26.08 9.41
N LYS A 140 1.63 -26.96 8.39
CA LYS A 140 0.57 -27.99 8.37
C LYS A 140 0.68 -28.96 9.54
N GLN A 141 1.88 -29.22 10.05
CA GLN A 141 2.08 -30.09 11.21
C GLN A 141 1.68 -29.43 12.53
N SER A 142 1.70 -28.10 12.60
CA SER A 142 1.27 -27.34 13.78
C SER A 142 -0.20 -26.90 13.75
N GLU A 143 -0.99 -27.36 12.76
CA GLU A 143 -2.39 -26.96 12.53
C GLU A 143 -2.59 -25.44 12.34
N GLU A 144 -1.52 -24.69 12.06
CA GLU A 144 -1.58 -23.25 11.82
C GLU A 144 -1.89 -22.93 10.36
N THR A 145 -2.82 -22.00 10.13
CA THR A 145 -3.24 -21.57 8.79
C THR A 145 -2.62 -20.25 8.34
N GLU A 146 -2.33 -19.35 9.27
CA GLU A 146 -1.80 -17.99 8.98
C GLU A 146 -0.28 -17.94 9.14
N LEU A 147 0.41 -17.28 8.21
CA LEU A 147 1.85 -17.03 8.33
C LEU A 147 2.15 -16.21 9.60
N ASN A 148 3.16 -16.61 10.35
CA ASN A 148 3.64 -15.89 11.52
C ASN A 148 5.06 -15.32 11.28
N TRP A 149 5.58 -14.59 12.26
CA TRP A 149 6.91 -13.98 12.17
C TRP A 149 8.06 -14.99 12.08
N ASP A 150 7.91 -16.17 12.69
CA ASP A 150 8.92 -17.23 12.62
C ASP A 150 8.99 -17.87 11.23
N ASP A 151 7.86 -17.97 10.54
CA ASP A 151 7.82 -18.42 9.14
C ASP A 151 8.54 -17.42 8.23
N TYR A 152 8.31 -16.12 8.41
CA TYR A 152 8.97 -15.08 7.63
C TYR A 152 10.49 -15.09 7.81
N LYS A 153 10.99 -15.30 9.04
CA LYS A 153 12.43 -15.40 9.31
C LYS A 153 13.10 -16.59 8.62
N LYS A 154 12.36 -17.65 8.26
CA LYS A 154 12.88 -18.82 7.53
C LYS A 154 13.02 -18.58 6.02
N MET A 155 12.51 -17.46 5.50
CA MET A 155 12.52 -17.16 4.06
C MET A 155 13.87 -16.55 3.61
N GLU A 156 14.99 -17.20 3.92
CA GLU A 156 16.34 -16.65 3.73
C GLU A 156 16.69 -16.42 2.25
N PHE A 157 16.33 -17.37 1.39
CA PHE A 157 16.54 -17.25 -0.05
C PHE A 157 15.59 -16.22 -0.67
N THR A 158 14.35 -16.15 -0.19
CA THR A 158 13.43 -15.06 -0.58
C THR A 158 14.02 -13.68 -0.28
N GLN A 159 14.72 -13.48 0.85
CA GLN A 159 15.41 -12.22 1.14
C GLN A 159 16.55 -11.94 0.15
N SER A 160 17.28 -12.97 -0.25
CA SER A 160 18.34 -12.85 -1.26
C SER A 160 17.79 -12.43 -2.63
N VAL A 161 16.68 -13.02 -3.04
CA VAL A 161 15.96 -12.64 -4.28
C VAL A 161 15.43 -11.21 -4.18
N SER A 162 14.81 -10.85 -3.06
CA SER A 162 14.31 -9.48 -2.82
C SER A 162 15.44 -8.45 -2.94
N CYS A 163 16.59 -8.69 -2.29
CA CYS A 163 17.76 -7.82 -2.37
C CYS A 163 18.27 -7.68 -3.82
N LEU A 164 18.35 -8.79 -4.56
CA LEU A 164 18.77 -8.78 -5.96
C LEU A 164 17.82 -7.96 -6.84
N VAL A 165 16.51 -8.07 -6.62
CA VAL A 165 15.49 -7.31 -7.36
C VAL A 165 15.64 -5.80 -7.18
N PHE A 166 16.06 -5.34 -6.01
CA PHE A 166 16.36 -3.91 -5.78
C PHE A 166 17.73 -3.48 -6.34
N LEU A 167 18.62 -4.42 -6.62
CA LEU A 167 19.96 -4.14 -7.17
C LEU A 167 19.97 -4.07 -8.70
N CYS A 168 19.08 -4.81 -9.37
CA CYS A 168 18.92 -4.84 -10.82
C CYS A 168 18.04 -3.71 -11.35
#